data_AF-A0A929J7H4-F1
#
_entry.id   AF-A0A929J7H4-F1
#
_cell.length_a   1.000
_cell.length_b   1.000
_cell.length_c   1.000
_cell.angle_alpha   90.00
_cell.angle_beta   90.00
_cell.angle_gamma   90.00
#
_symmetry.space_group_name_H-M   'P 1'
#
loop_
_entity.id
_entity.type
_entity.pdbx_description
1 polymer ?
#
loop_
_entity_poly.entity_id
_entity_poly.type
_entity_poly.pdbx_seq_one_letter_code
_entity_poly.pdbx_strand_id
1 'polypeptide(L)'
;IGVDTRNGLGDVYAKIAELPDDQRAEIEADIQAVYQSRPDLAMVDSDNGITNLHVPSDIIVDASMPAAIKSSGQMWGPDGQLKDTKAMIPDRCYAGIYQATIEFCQKHGAFDVTTMGNVSNVGLMAQKAEEYGSHDKTFQIASNGTVKVTDSSGNTLMEHNVEEGDIWRMCQTKDLPIQDWVKLAVSRAKATGQPAIFWLDKNRAHDANLIAKAETYLKDHDTEGLEIKIMAPVDAINYTLERVKAGDNTISVTGNVLRDYLTDLFPILELGTSAKMLSIVPLLAGGGLFETGAGGSAPKQVTQVVDGNHLRWDSLGEFLALAVSIEDLAIKTNNDKAKVLAAALDKANSMFLSNNKSPSRKTGELDTRGSHFYLSMYWAQALAEQSENKELQDTFTPIAKQLTDNEDKIVAELIEVQGKAADVGGYYRMDANLASAVMRPSATLNAVIDSI
;
A
#
# COMPACT_ATOMS: atom_id res chain seq x y z
N ILE A 1 -5.70 31.90 -20.56
CA ILE A 1 -5.01 30.66 -20.98
C ILE A 1 -5.63 29.36 -20.41
N GLY A 2 -6.79 29.41 -19.73
CA GLY A 2 -7.51 28.18 -19.35
C GLY A 2 -6.82 27.32 -18.28
N VAL A 3 -6.18 27.94 -17.29
CA VAL A 3 -5.61 27.25 -16.12
C VAL A 3 -6.72 26.56 -15.33
N ASP A 4 -6.49 25.31 -14.94
CA ASP A 4 -7.31 24.59 -13.96
C ASP A 4 -6.51 24.39 -12.67
N THR A 5 -6.81 25.18 -11.64
CA THR A 5 -6.11 25.11 -10.35
C THR A 5 -6.31 23.78 -9.63
N ARG A 6 -7.31 22.97 -10.04
CA ARG A 6 -7.52 21.62 -9.49
C ARG A 6 -6.45 20.63 -9.98
N ASN A 7 -5.72 20.97 -11.05
CA ASN A 7 -4.56 20.22 -11.53
C ASN A 7 -3.24 20.67 -10.89
N GLY A 8 -3.29 21.59 -9.91
CA GLY A 8 -2.13 22.09 -9.18
C GLY A 8 -1.34 23.17 -9.92
N LEU A 9 -0.24 23.62 -9.30
CA LEU A 9 0.63 24.67 -9.82
C LEU A 9 1.35 24.26 -11.11
N GLY A 10 1.55 22.96 -11.34
CA GLY A 10 2.14 22.45 -12.58
C GLY A 10 1.31 22.82 -13.82
N ASP A 11 -0.02 22.88 -13.69
CA ASP A 11 -0.91 23.31 -14.78
C ASP A 11 -0.69 24.79 -15.13
N VAL A 12 -0.47 25.64 -14.12
CA VAL A 12 -0.12 27.06 -14.32
C VAL A 12 1.16 27.16 -15.14
N TYR A 13 2.25 26.50 -14.71
CA TYR A 13 3.53 26.52 -15.41
C TYR A 13 3.42 26.01 -16.85
N ALA A 14 2.66 24.94 -17.08
CA ALA A 14 2.44 24.40 -18.41
C ALA A 14 1.72 25.39 -19.33
N LYS A 15 0.69 26.10 -18.83
CA LYS A 15 -0.09 27.04 -19.64
C LYS A 15 0.62 28.37 -19.89
N ILE A 16 1.39 28.89 -18.93
CA ILE A 16 2.12 30.15 -19.13
C ILE A 16 3.31 29.99 -20.09
N ALA A 17 3.80 28.76 -20.32
CA ALA A 17 4.83 28.48 -21.32
C ALA A 17 4.41 28.86 -22.74
N GLU A 18 3.11 28.95 -23.02
CA GLU A 18 2.54 29.36 -24.31
C GLU A 18 2.43 30.90 -24.46
N LEU A 19 2.72 31.67 -23.41
CA LEU A 19 2.67 33.13 -23.43
C LEU A 19 3.95 33.77 -23.98
N PRO A 20 3.91 35.05 -24.40
CA PRO A 20 5.09 35.86 -24.64
C PRO A 20 6.04 35.85 -23.42
N ASP A 21 7.35 35.84 -23.68
CA ASP A 21 8.38 35.68 -22.64
C ASP A 21 8.32 36.76 -21.54
N ASP A 22 7.94 38.00 -21.88
CA ASP A 22 7.79 39.09 -20.93
C ASP A 22 6.64 38.84 -19.95
N GLN A 23 5.49 38.38 -20.45
CA GLN A 23 4.33 38.03 -19.62
C GLN A 23 4.59 36.78 -18.78
N ARG A 24 5.25 35.76 -19.36
CA ARG A 24 5.64 34.55 -18.61
C ARG A 24 6.58 34.92 -17.46
N ALA A 25 7.61 35.72 -17.73
CA ALA A 25 8.58 36.14 -16.72
C ALA A 25 7.94 36.99 -15.62
N GLU A 26 6.97 37.87 -15.95
CA GLU A 26 6.20 38.63 -14.97
C GLU A 26 5.42 37.70 -14.01
N ILE A 27 4.68 36.73 -14.56
CA ILE A 27 3.91 35.78 -13.75
C ILE A 27 4.82 34.90 -12.88
N GLU A 28 5.94 34.42 -13.43
CA GLU A 28 6.91 33.63 -12.68
C GLU A 28 7.52 34.44 -11.53
N ALA A 29 7.85 35.72 -11.76
CA ALA A 29 8.36 36.61 -10.72
C ALA A 29 7.34 36.83 -9.59
N ASP A 30 6.05 37.00 -9.92
CA ASP A 30 4.98 37.12 -8.94
C ASP A 30 4.82 35.84 -8.09
N ILE A 31 4.91 34.66 -8.72
CA ILE A 31 4.91 33.38 -7.99
C ILE A 31 6.11 33.28 -7.04
N GLN A 32 7.30 33.70 -7.47
CA GLN A 32 8.48 33.73 -6.61
C GLN A 32 8.33 34.71 -5.43
N ALA A 33 7.69 35.86 -5.65
CA ALA A 33 7.38 36.80 -4.57
C ALA A 33 6.41 36.21 -3.53
N VAL A 34 5.47 35.35 -3.96
CA VAL A 34 4.61 34.60 -3.04
C VAL A 34 5.44 33.64 -2.17
N TYR A 35 6.38 32.89 -2.75
CA TYR A 35 7.25 32.01 -1.96
C TYR A 35 8.10 32.75 -0.94
N GLN A 36 8.52 33.99 -1.23
CA GLN A 36 9.28 34.82 -0.27
C GLN A 36 8.43 35.35 0.89
N SER A 37 7.11 35.43 0.73
CA SER A 37 6.18 36.00 1.73
C SER A 37 5.33 34.97 2.45
N ARG A 38 5.34 33.71 2.00
CA ARG A 38 4.61 32.57 2.58
C ARG A 38 5.58 31.60 3.25
N PRO A 39 5.09 30.72 4.15
CA PRO A 39 5.94 29.68 4.72
C PRO A 39 6.48 28.75 3.64
N ASP A 40 7.67 28.19 3.89
CA ASP A 40 8.25 27.13 3.07
C ASP A 40 7.24 25.99 2.87
N LEU A 41 7.18 25.47 1.64
CA LEU A 41 6.41 24.27 1.31
C LEU A 41 7.30 23.03 1.39
N ALA A 42 6.68 21.90 1.71
CA ALA A 42 7.29 20.61 1.48
C ALA A 42 7.54 20.39 -0.02
N MET A 43 8.66 19.75 -0.34
CA MET A 43 9.11 19.47 -1.70
C MET A 43 8.93 17.98 -2.03
N VAL A 44 8.41 17.71 -3.23
CA VAL A 44 8.38 16.38 -3.85
C VAL A 44 9.76 16.06 -4.44
N ASP A 45 10.39 17.09 -5.01
CA ASP A 45 11.73 17.11 -5.58
C ASP A 45 12.31 18.53 -5.46
N SER A 46 13.23 18.74 -4.51
CA SER A 46 13.84 20.05 -4.25
C SER A 46 14.76 20.50 -5.38
N ASP A 47 15.46 19.57 -6.04
CA ASP A 47 16.44 19.90 -7.08
C ASP A 47 15.76 20.45 -8.34
N ASN A 48 14.55 19.96 -8.60
CA ASN A 48 13.71 20.40 -9.73
C ASN A 48 12.63 21.42 -9.33
N GLY A 49 12.61 21.90 -8.08
CA GLY A 49 11.64 22.90 -7.61
C GLY A 49 10.19 22.41 -7.51
N ILE A 50 9.96 21.09 -7.49
CA ILE A 50 8.61 20.50 -7.44
C ILE A 50 8.11 20.50 -6.00
N THR A 51 7.13 21.35 -5.70
CA THR A 51 6.49 21.51 -4.39
C THR A 51 5.30 20.56 -4.19
N ASN A 52 4.84 20.40 -2.95
CA ASN A 52 3.59 19.69 -2.58
C ASN A 52 2.33 20.21 -3.30
N LEU A 53 2.36 21.42 -3.88
CA LEU A 53 1.23 22.00 -4.59
C LEU A 53 1.34 21.87 -6.12
N HIS A 54 2.38 21.20 -6.64
CA HIS A 54 2.59 21.07 -8.08
C HIS A 54 1.56 20.17 -8.75
N VAL A 55 1.39 18.94 -8.26
CA VAL A 55 0.44 17.96 -8.80
C VAL A 55 -0.35 17.32 -7.66
N PRO A 56 -1.70 17.28 -7.72
CA PRO A 56 -2.54 16.75 -6.64
C PRO A 56 -2.25 15.30 -6.23
N SER A 57 -1.69 14.50 -7.16
CA SER A 57 -1.39 13.08 -6.94
C SER A 57 0.03 12.80 -6.45
N ASP A 58 0.87 13.82 -6.24
CA ASP A 58 2.27 13.60 -5.85
C ASP A 58 2.41 13.24 -4.35
N ILE A 59 1.58 13.84 -3.50
CA ILE A 59 1.59 13.64 -2.04
C ILE A 59 0.24 13.04 -1.62
N ILE A 60 0.22 11.72 -1.45
CA ILE A 60 -0.96 10.95 -1.06
C ILE A 60 -0.86 10.61 0.42
N VAL A 61 -1.91 10.88 1.20
CA VAL A 61 -1.88 10.93 2.67
C VAL A 61 -1.50 9.61 3.34
N ASP A 62 -2.01 8.50 2.80
CA ASP A 62 -1.76 7.13 3.24
C ASP A 62 -0.26 6.79 3.24
N ALA A 63 0.48 7.18 2.20
CA ALA A 63 1.91 6.91 2.06
C ALA A 63 2.80 8.04 2.62
N SER A 64 2.39 9.30 2.46
CA SER A 64 3.21 10.46 2.83
C SER A 64 3.26 10.69 4.35
N MET A 65 2.17 10.45 5.07
CA MET A 65 2.15 10.62 6.54
C MET A 65 3.06 9.61 7.25
N PRO A 66 3.00 8.29 6.96
CA PRO A 66 3.95 7.34 7.53
C PRO A 66 5.40 7.63 7.15
N ALA A 67 5.65 8.05 5.90
CA ALA A 67 6.98 8.44 5.48
C ALA A 67 7.53 9.62 6.29
N ALA A 68 6.72 10.66 6.53
CA ALA A 68 7.09 11.79 7.37
C ALA A 68 7.32 11.36 8.83
N ILE A 69 6.41 10.56 9.41
CA ILE A 69 6.54 10.07 10.81
C ILE A 69 7.83 9.25 10.98
N LYS A 70 8.12 8.34 10.04
CA LYS A 70 9.35 7.54 10.03
C LYS A 70 10.61 8.41 9.91
N SER A 71 10.52 9.51 9.16
CA SER A 71 11.58 10.53 9.02
C SER A 71 11.49 11.60 10.12
N SER A 72 11.28 11.18 11.37
CA SER A 72 11.26 12.06 12.56
C SER A 72 10.16 13.14 12.55
N GLY A 73 9.06 12.91 11.82
CA GLY A 73 8.00 13.91 11.63
C GLY A 73 8.37 15.04 10.67
N GLN A 74 9.35 14.81 9.78
CA GLN A 74 9.92 15.83 8.90
C GLN A 74 9.63 15.56 7.42
N MET A 75 9.65 16.63 6.62
CA MET A 75 9.57 16.58 5.16
C MET A 75 10.68 17.42 4.53
N TRP A 76 11.02 17.16 3.26
CA TRP A 76 12.05 17.90 2.55
C TRP A 76 11.61 19.33 2.26
N GLY A 77 12.47 20.30 2.59
CA GLY A 77 12.29 21.71 2.27
C GLY A 77 12.97 22.15 0.97
N PRO A 78 12.84 23.43 0.59
CA PRO A 78 13.43 23.98 -0.65
C PRO A 78 14.97 23.94 -0.69
N ASP A 79 15.62 23.82 0.47
CA ASP A 79 17.07 23.69 0.63
C ASP A 79 17.57 22.23 0.53
N GLY A 80 16.68 21.29 0.20
CA GLY A 80 17.01 19.87 0.13
C GLY A 80 17.37 19.28 1.49
N GLN A 81 16.85 19.82 2.59
CA GLN A 81 17.02 19.29 3.95
C GLN A 81 15.67 18.91 4.57
N LEU A 82 15.67 17.97 5.51
CA LEU A 82 14.50 17.62 6.29
C LEU A 82 14.18 18.70 7.32
N LYS A 83 12.91 19.08 7.42
CA LYS A 83 12.38 20.08 8.36
C LYS A 83 11.08 19.61 9.00
N ASP A 84 10.83 20.05 10.23
CA ASP A 84 9.54 19.85 10.89
C ASP A 84 8.42 20.44 10.03
N THR A 85 7.30 19.72 9.94
CA THR A 85 6.19 20.09 9.05
C THR A 85 4.88 20.28 9.80
N LYS A 86 4.05 21.19 9.29
CA LYS A 86 2.62 21.24 9.62
C LYS A 86 1.88 20.42 8.57
N ALA A 87 1.68 19.13 8.85
CA ALA A 87 0.90 18.24 7.98
C ALA A 87 -0.60 18.61 8.04
N MET A 88 -1.09 19.29 7.00
CA MET A 88 -2.48 19.73 6.92
C MET A 88 -3.37 18.63 6.35
N ILE A 89 -4.19 18.02 7.21
CA ILE A 89 -5.27 17.09 6.83
C ILE A 89 -6.59 17.79 7.19
N PRO A 90 -7.32 18.37 6.22
CA PRO A 90 -8.45 19.25 6.53
C PRO A 90 -9.60 18.55 7.26
N ASP A 91 -9.91 17.31 6.88
CA ASP A 91 -11.03 16.57 7.47
C ASP A 91 -10.62 15.83 8.75
N ARG A 92 -11.47 15.95 9.77
CA ARG A 92 -11.21 15.43 11.12
C ARG A 92 -11.46 13.93 11.28
N CYS A 93 -12.11 13.25 10.33
CA CYS A 93 -12.51 11.85 10.52
C CYS A 93 -11.31 10.93 10.77
N TYR A 94 -10.17 11.24 10.16
CA TYR A 94 -8.98 10.39 10.20
C TYR A 94 -7.70 11.13 10.59
N ALA A 95 -7.66 12.47 10.57
CA ALA A 95 -6.45 13.23 10.92
C ALA A 95 -5.92 12.90 12.33
N GLY A 96 -6.83 12.63 13.28
CA GLY A 96 -6.48 12.39 14.68
C GLY A 96 -5.57 11.18 14.92
N ILE A 97 -5.62 10.14 14.08
CA ILE A 97 -4.76 8.95 14.27
C ILE A 97 -3.28 9.25 14.00
N TYR A 98 -3.00 10.14 13.04
CA TYR A 98 -1.63 10.57 12.75
C TYR A 98 -1.11 11.50 13.84
N GLN A 99 -1.94 12.43 14.31
CA GLN A 99 -1.58 13.32 15.42
C GLN A 99 -1.22 12.51 16.67
N ALA A 100 -2.04 11.53 17.04
CA ALA A 100 -1.77 10.64 18.18
C ALA A 100 -0.47 9.85 17.99
N THR A 101 -0.20 9.35 16.79
CA THR A 101 1.07 8.66 16.48
C THR A 101 2.28 9.59 16.61
N ILE A 102 2.18 10.82 16.12
CA ILE A 102 3.24 11.84 16.24
C ILE A 102 3.51 12.15 17.72
N GLU A 103 2.47 12.43 18.51
CA GLU A 103 2.59 12.72 19.94
C GLU A 103 3.18 11.55 20.72
N PHE A 104 2.80 10.33 20.34
CA PHE A 104 3.36 9.10 20.91
C PHE A 104 4.87 9.02 20.65
N CYS A 105 5.31 9.22 19.40
CA CYS A 105 6.74 9.22 19.05
C CYS A 105 7.51 10.37 19.70
N GLN A 106 6.91 11.56 19.86
CA GLN A 106 7.54 12.67 20.60
C GLN A 106 7.78 12.31 22.07
N LYS A 107 6.84 11.58 22.69
CA LYS A 107 6.92 11.18 24.10
C LYS A 107 7.82 9.96 24.32
N HIS A 108 7.85 9.02 23.39
CA HIS A 108 8.46 7.70 23.57
C HIS A 108 9.69 7.43 22.69
N GLY A 109 10.01 8.34 21.77
CA GLY A 109 11.01 8.12 20.74
C GLY A 109 10.47 7.33 19.54
N ALA A 110 11.34 7.08 18.56
CA ALA A 110 11.03 6.23 17.42
C ALA A 110 10.76 4.78 17.87
N PHE A 111 9.95 4.05 17.10
CA PHE A 111 9.74 2.62 17.33
C PHE A 111 11.02 1.82 17.11
N ASP A 112 11.25 0.82 17.96
CA ASP A 112 12.31 -0.16 17.79
C ASP A 112 11.78 -1.38 17.04
N VAL A 113 12.14 -1.48 15.76
CA VAL A 113 11.71 -2.57 14.87
C VAL A 113 12.16 -3.96 15.32
N THR A 114 13.13 -4.06 16.23
CA THR A 114 13.64 -5.35 16.73
C THR A 114 12.80 -5.92 17.87
N THR A 115 12.00 -5.08 18.55
CA THR A 115 11.23 -5.45 19.74
C THR A 115 9.75 -5.10 19.65
N MET A 116 9.35 -4.24 18.71
CA MET A 116 7.95 -3.84 18.57
C MET A 116 7.05 -5.01 18.16
N GLY A 117 5.80 -4.97 18.61
CA GLY A 117 4.74 -5.83 18.11
C GLY A 117 4.28 -5.40 16.72
N ASN A 118 3.28 -6.09 16.20
CA ASN A 118 2.67 -5.78 14.90
C ASN A 118 1.20 -5.36 15.01
N VAL A 119 0.74 -4.70 13.94
CA VAL A 119 -0.68 -4.39 13.75
C VAL A 119 -1.16 -4.96 12.43
N SER A 120 -2.02 -5.96 12.51
CA SER A 120 -2.76 -6.46 11.34
C SER A 120 -4.08 -5.69 11.16
N ASN A 121 -4.67 -5.75 9.97
CA ASN A 121 -5.93 -5.08 9.67
C ASN A 121 -6.99 -6.03 9.10
N VAL A 122 -8.23 -5.85 9.54
CA VAL A 122 -9.44 -6.41 8.93
C VAL A 122 -10.32 -5.25 8.47
N GLY A 123 -10.33 -4.99 7.17
CA GLY A 123 -10.95 -3.81 6.56
C GLY A 123 -12.31 -4.09 5.90
N LEU A 124 -13.30 -3.24 6.18
CA LEU A 124 -14.59 -3.25 5.51
C LEU A 124 -14.49 -2.54 4.14
N MET A 125 -14.47 -3.30 3.04
CA MET A 125 -14.32 -2.70 1.70
C MET A 125 -15.28 -3.26 0.63
N ALA A 126 -15.90 -4.43 0.88
CA ALA A 126 -16.68 -5.13 -0.13
C ALA A 126 -17.86 -4.28 -0.68
N GLN A 127 -18.09 -4.41 -1.99
CA GLN A 127 -19.16 -3.71 -2.72
C GLN A 127 -19.08 -2.18 -2.66
N LYS A 128 -17.84 -1.63 -2.72
CA LYS A 128 -17.52 -0.19 -2.65
C LYS A 128 -18.06 0.44 -1.36
N ALA A 129 -17.70 -0.14 -0.21
CA ALA A 129 -18.14 0.33 1.08
C ALA A 129 -17.65 1.77 1.35
N GLU A 130 -18.51 2.56 1.99
CA GLU A 130 -18.21 3.89 2.53
C GLU A 130 -17.76 4.90 1.46
N GLU A 131 -16.66 5.61 1.66
CA GLU A 131 -16.16 6.67 0.78
C GLU A 131 -15.82 6.18 -0.64
N TYR A 132 -15.34 4.94 -0.79
CA TYR A 132 -14.94 4.38 -2.09
C TYR A 132 -16.13 4.15 -3.03
N GLY A 133 -17.35 4.21 -2.51
CA GLY A 133 -18.59 4.17 -3.27
C GLY A 133 -19.20 5.54 -3.52
N SER A 134 -18.58 6.65 -3.10
CA SER A 134 -19.22 7.97 -3.05
C SER A 134 -18.98 8.87 -4.26
N HIS A 135 -18.14 8.46 -5.22
CA HIS A 135 -17.70 9.31 -6.32
C HIS A 135 -18.85 9.88 -7.17
N ASP A 136 -19.82 9.05 -7.53
CA ASP A 136 -21.04 9.42 -8.27
C ASP A 136 -22.10 10.14 -7.41
N LYS A 137 -21.80 10.33 -6.12
CA LYS A 137 -22.66 10.95 -5.11
C LYS A 137 -21.97 12.12 -4.41
N THR A 138 -20.94 12.68 -5.05
CA THR A 138 -20.18 13.84 -4.55
C THR A 138 -20.39 15.01 -5.50
N PHE A 139 -20.79 16.15 -4.95
CA PHE A 139 -21.15 17.34 -5.72
C PHE A 139 -20.52 18.58 -5.11
N GLN A 140 -19.94 19.42 -5.97
CA GLN A 140 -19.65 20.80 -5.60
C GLN A 140 -20.94 21.62 -5.75
N ILE A 141 -21.34 22.29 -4.69
CA ILE A 141 -22.61 23.02 -4.61
C ILE A 141 -22.51 24.30 -5.44
N ALA A 142 -23.47 24.47 -6.36
CA ALA A 142 -23.48 25.60 -7.29
C ALA A 142 -24.14 26.87 -6.74
N SER A 143 -24.91 26.77 -5.65
CA SER A 143 -25.58 27.90 -5.02
C SER A 143 -26.07 27.54 -3.62
N ASN A 144 -26.17 28.53 -2.73
CA ASN A 144 -26.70 28.35 -1.37
C ASN A 144 -28.08 27.67 -1.36
N GLY A 145 -28.31 26.78 -0.40
CA GLY A 145 -29.59 26.10 -0.26
C GLY A 145 -29.55 24.92 0.70
N THR A 146 -30.33 23.89 0.37
CA THR A 146 -30.47 22.69 1.20
C THR A 146 -30.40 21.44 0.33
N VAL A 147 -29.54 20.49 0.70
CA VAL A 147 -29.52 19.14 0.10
C VAL A 147 -30.41 18.23 0.93
N LYS A 148 -31.39 17.58 0.28
CA LYS A 148 -32.29 16.59 0.91
C LYS A 148 -32.15 15.24 0.25
N VAL A 149 -32.08 14.19 1.06
CA VAL A 149 -32.16 12.79 0.62
C VAL A 149 -33.54 12.27 1.00
N THR A 150 -34.31 11.77 0.02
CA THR A 150 -35.67 11.29 0.22
C THR A 150 -35.81 9.84 -0.21
N ASP A 151 -36.72 9.10 0.44
CA ASP A 151 -37.13 7.77 -0.03
C ASP A 151 -38.15 7.85 -1.17
N SER A 152 -38.53 6.70 -1.72
CA SER A 152 -39.54 6.61 -2.80
C SER A 152 -40.95 7.03 -2.37
N SER A 153 -41.21 7.16 -1.07
CA SER A 153 -42.48 7.66 -0.52
C SER A 153 -42.46 9.18 -0.27
N GLY A 154 -41.33 9.84 -0.53
CA GLY A 154 -41.15 11.27 -0.32
C GLY A 154 -40.75 11.65 1.11
N ASN A 155 -40.46 10.69 1.99
CA ASN A 155 -39.99 10.99 3.33
C ASN A 155 -38.55 11.48 3.28
N THR A 156 -38.24 12.58 3.95
CA THR A 156 -36.86 13.06 4.10
C THR A 156 -36.09 12.18 5.09
N LEU A 157 -35.01 11.58 4.61
CA LEU A 157 -34.10 10.73 5.40
C LEU A 157 -32.96 11.53 6.01
N MET A 158 -32.41 12.49 5.24
CA MET A 158 -31.30 13.35 5.64
C MET A 158 -31.44 14.73 5.00
N GLU A 159 -30.99 15.78 5.69
CA GLU A 159 -31.09 17.17 5.24
C GLU A 159 -29.88 17.98 5.73
N HIS A 160 -29.29 18.80 4.86
CA HIS A 160 -28.15 19.68 5.17
C HIS A 160 -28.33 21.04 4.52
N ASN A 161 -28.09 22.11 5.27
CA ASN A 161 -27.87 23.43 4.69
C ASN A 161 -26.47 23.49 4.08
N VAL A 162 -26.37 24.06 2.89
CA VAL A 162 -25.13 24.13 2.11
C VAL A 162 -24.97 25.52 1.50
N GLU A 163 -23.72 25.93 1.29
CA GLU A 163 -23.33 27.17 0.63
C GLU A 163 -22.68 26.90 -0.73
N GLU A 164 -22.65 27.91 -1.60
CA GLU A 164 -21.94 27.86 -2.87
C GLU A 164 -20.47 27.49 -2.66
N GLY A 165 -19.98 26.52 -3.42
CA GLY A 165 -18.61 26.02 -3.35
C GLY A 165 -18.40 24.87 -2.36
N ASP A 166 -19.36 24.59 -1.46
CA ASP A 166 -19.28 23.43 -0.57
C ASP A 166 -19.17 22.13 -1.35
N ILE A 167 -18.53 21.12 -0.74
CA ILE A 167 -18.50 19.75 -1.28
C ILE A 167 -19.44 18.90 -0.43
N TRP A 168 -20.59 18.54 -1.00
CA TRP A 168 -21.52 17.60 -0.39
C TRP A 168 -21.29 16.19 -0.93
N ARG A 169 -21.35 15.18 -0.05
CA ARG A 169 -21.18 13.76 -0.44
C ARG A 169 -22.12 12.83 0.31
N MET A 170 -22.46 11.70 -0.31
CA MET A 170 -23.18 10.59 0.33
C MET A 170 -22.49 9.25 0.11
N CYS A 171 -22.32 8.50 1.21
CA CYS A 171 -21.69 7.17 1.23
C CYS A 171 -22.74 6.08 1.46
N GLN A 172 -22.41 4.84 1.07
CA GLN A 172 -23.28 3.68 1.30
C GLN A 172 -22.44 2.47 1.72
N THR A 173 -22.96 1.71 2.67
CA THR A 173 -22.38 0.44 3.12
C THR A 173 -23.50 -0.58 3.23
N LYS A 174 -23.34 -1.72 2.55
CA LYS A 174 -24.36 -2.76 2.50
C LYS A 174 -24.22 -3.71 3.69
N ASP A 175 -25.32 -4.32 4.08
CA ASP A 175 -25.40 -5.16 5.27
C ASP A 175 -24.52 -6.42 5.19
N LEU A 176 -24.59 -7.13 4.07
CA LEU A 176 -23.84 -8.37 3.86
C LEU A 176 -22.31 -8.17 4.00
N PRO A 177 -21.69 -7.13 3.39
CA PRO A 177 -20.30 -6.74 3.69
C PRO A 177 -19.99 -6.56 5.17
N ILE A 178 -20.91 -6.00 5.96
CA ILE A 178 -20.68 -5.76 7.40
C ILE A 178 -20.68 -7.09 8.17
N GLN A 179 -21.61 -8.00 7.85
CA GLN A 179 -21.64 -9.34 8.46
C GLN A 179 -20.35 -10.11 8.17
N ASP A 180 -19.89 -10.11 6.92
CA ASP A 180 -18.66 -10.79 6.52
C ASP A 180 -17.42 -10.16 7.18
N TRP A 181 -17.38 -8.83 7.29
CA TRP A 181 -16.32 -8.10 8.00
C TRP A 181 -16.22 -8.49 9.49
N VAL A 182 -17.36 -8.57 10.20
CA VAL A 182 -17.40 -9.02 11.60
C VAL A 182 -16.95 -10.48 11.73
N LYS A 183 -17.45 -11.36 10.85
CA LYS A 183 -17.04 -12.77 10.79
C LYS A 183 -15.54 -12.93 10.58
N LEU A 184 -14.96 -12.14 9.67
CA LEU A 184 -13.52 -12.16 9.39
C LEU A 184 -12.72 -11.69 10.61
N ALA A 185 -13.17 -10.62 11.28
CA ALA A 185 -12.53 -10.12 12.49
C ALA A 185 -12.47 -11.18 13.61
N VAL A 186 -13.59 -11.86 13.89
CA VAL A 186 -13.65 -12.95 14.88
C VAL A 186 -12.76 -14.12 14.46
N SER A 187 -12.80 -14.49 13.17
CA SER A 187 -12.01 -15.59 12.63
C SER A 187 -10.51 -15.33 12.77
N ARG A 188 -10.06 -14.09 12.51
CA ARG A 188 -8.65 -13.68 12.70
C ARG A 188 -8.26 -13.64 14.17
N ALA A 189 -9.09 -13.05 15.04
CA ALA A 189 -8.84 -13.04 16.48
C ALA A 189 -8.71 -14.46 17.05
N LYS A 190 -9.57 -15.39 16.63
CA LYS A 190 -9.53 -16.80 17.04
C LYS A 190 -8.29 -17.52 16.51
N ALA A 191 -7.88 -17.26 15.27
CA ALA A 191 -6.71 -17.90 14.67
C ALA A 191 -5.38 -17.42 15.29
N THR A 192 -5.30 -16.17 15.71
CA THR A 192 -4.04 -15.58 16.22
C THR A 192 -3.98 -15.44 17.74
N GLY A 193 -5.13 -15.49 18.43
CA GLY A 193 -5.24 -15.18 19.86
C GLY A 193 -4.99 -13.70 20.20
N GLN A 194 -4.92 -12.82 19.19
CA GLN A 194 -4.64 -11.40 19.38
C GLN A 194 -5.92 -10.61 19.69
N PRO A 195 -5.85 -9.53 20.49
CA PRO A 195 -6.97 -8.62 20.67
C PRO A 195 -7.40 -7.98 19.35
N ALA A 196 -8.71 -7.94 19.11
CA ALA A 196 -9.31 -7.30 17.94
C ALA A 196 -10.09 -6.05 18.34
N ILE A 197 -9.65 -4.89 17.84
CA ILE A 197 -10.19 -3.59 18.22
C ILE A 197 -10.95 -3.04 17.01
N PHE A 198 -12.24 -2.79 17.15
CA PHE A 198 -13.07 -2.08 16.17
C PHE A 198 -12.89 -0.57 16.35
N TRP A 199 -12.43 0.14 15.31
CA TRP A 199 -12.11 1.56 15.36
C TRP A 199 -13.30 2.37 14.85
N LEU A 200 -14.25 2.64 15.76
CA LEU A 200 -15.54 3.25 15.46
C LEU A 200 -15.82 4.36 16.48
N ASP A 201 -16.02 5.59 16.00
CA ASP A 201 -16.37 6.73 16.85
C ASP A 201 -17.89 6.83 17.00
N LYS A 202 -18.41 6.54 18.20
CA LYS A 202 -19.84 6.67 18.51
C LYS A 202 -20.41 8.08 18.25
N ASN A 203 -19.58 9.12 18.17
CA ASN A 203 -20.00 10.49 17.87
C ASN A 203 -20.12 10.76 16.36
N ARG A 204 -19.64 9.84 15.51
CA ARG A 204 -19.84 9.88 14.06
C ARG A 204 -21.09 9.05 13.73
N ALA A 205 -22.12 9.68 13.19
CA ALA A 205 -23.42 9.04 12.96
C ALA A 205 -23.33 7.74 12.13
N HIS A 206 -22.41 7.71 11.16
CA HIS A 206 -22.09 6.49 10.38
C HIS A 206 -21.55 5.37 11.27
N ASP A 207 -20.52 5.65 12.07
CA ASP A 207 -19.89 4.67 12.94
C ASP A 207 -20.84 4.19 14.03
N ALA A 208 -21.70 5.06 14.59
CA ALA A 208 -22.73 4.66 15.54
C ALA A 208 -23.65 3.55 14.97
N ASN A 209 -24.00 3.63 13.69
CA ASN A 209 -24.76 2.58 13.00
C ASN A 209 -23.92 1.30 12.79
N LEU A 210 -22.63 1.43 12.48
CA LEU A 210 -21.72 0.29 12.38
C LEU A 210 -21.50 -0.41 13.72
N ILE A 211 -21.40 0.34 14.83
CA ILE A 211 -21.29 -0.20 16.19
C ILE A 211 -22.50 -1.08 16.49
N ALA A 212 -23.71 -0.57 16.27
CA ALA A 212 -24.94 -1.33 16.51
C ALA A 212 -24.99 -2.63 15.70
N LYS A 213 -24.51 -2.59 14.45
CA LYS A 213 -24.42 -3.79 13.59
C LYS A 213 -23.35 -4.76 14.08
N ALA A 214 -22.14 -4.28 14.41
CA ALA A 214 -21.06 -5.10 14.94
C ALA A 214 -21.48 -5.80 16.23
N GLU A 215 -22.06 -5.08 17.19
CA GLU A 215 -22.60 -5.65 18.44
C GLU A 215 -23.70 -6.69 18.21
N THR A 216 -24.48 -6.55 17.13
CA THR A 216 -25.49 -7.53 16.75
C THR A 216 -24.82 -8.79 16.20
N TYR A 217 -23.96 -8.67 15.20
CA TYR A 217 -23.37 -9.83 14.51
C TYR A 217 -22.29 -10.54 15.31
N LEU A 218 -21.64 -9.86 16.27
CA LEU A 218 -20.73 -10.53 17.20
C LEU A 218 -21.44 -11.64 18.01
N LYS A 219 -22.77 -11.54 18.21
CA LYS A 219 -23.58 -12.56 18.90
C LYS A 219 -23.80 -13.82 18.05
N ASP A 220 -23.58 -13.75 16.75
CA ASP A 220 -23.71 -14.89 15.83
C ASP A 220 -22.42 -15.73 15.78
N HIS A 221 -21.41 -15.36 16.55
CA HIS A 221 -20.10 -16.01 16.58
C HIS A 221 -19.70 -16.43 18.00
N ASP A 222 -18.89 -17.47 18.08
CA ASP A 222 -18.23 -17.87 19.32
C ASP A 222 -17.06 -16.92 19.60
N THR A 223 -17.27 -16.02 20.55
CA THR A 223 -16.27 -15.05 21.02
C THR A 223 -15.72 -15.40 22.41
N GLU A 224 -15.95 -16.63 22.90
CA GLU A 224 -15.44 -17.04 24.21
C GLU A 224 -13.91 -17.01 24.22
N GLY A 225 -13.32 -16.38 25.23
CA GLY A 225 -11.87 -16.23 25.36
C GLY A 225 -11.22 -15.22 24.41
N LEU A 226 -11.98 -14.52 23.56
CA LEU A 226 -11.45 -13.48 22.67
C LEU A 226 -11.52 -12.09 23.32
N GLU A 227 -10.45 -11.30 23.18
CA GLU A 227 -10.47 -9.87 23.54
C GLU A 227 -10.94 -9.05 22.34
N ILE A 228 -12.23 -8.70 22.31
CA ILE A 228 -12.83 -7.85 21.28
C ILE A 228 -13.31 -6.55 21.92
N LYS A 229 -12.89 -5.41 21.39
CA LYS A 229 -13.28 -4.07 21.90
C LYS A 229 -13.73 -3.16 20.78
N ILE A 230 -14.54 -2.16 21.11
CA ILE A 230 -14.93 -1.07 20.23
C ILE A 230 -14.42 0.24 20.85
N MET A 231 -13.63 1.00 20.10
CA MET A 231 -12.98 2.23 20.55
C MET A 231 -13.04 3.31 19.46
N ALA A 232 -13.12 4.58 19.83
CA ALA A 232 -12.96 5.66 18.87
C ALA A 232 -11.54 5.60 18.26
N PRO A 233 -11.32 6.03 17.00
CA PRO A 233 -10.03 5.88 16.32
C PRO A 233 -8.82 6.40 17.10
N VAL A 234 -8.95 7.55 17.78
CA VAL A 234 -7.87 8.14 18.61
C VAL A 234 -7.59 7.31 19.87
N ASP A 235 -8.62 6.73 20.50
CA ASP A 235 -8.42 5.85 21.66
C ASP A 235 -7.81 4.52 21.22
N ALA A 236 -8.27 4.00 20.08
CA ALA A 236 -7.82 2.74 19.50
C ALA A 236 -6.34 2.80 19.09
N ILE A 237 -5.91 3.85 18.37
CA ILE A 237 -4.49 4.03 18.01
C ILE A 237 -3.62 4.16 19.25
N ASN A 238 -4.02 4.92 20.28
CA ASN A 238 -3.24 5.05 21.52
C ASN A 238 -3.10 3.71 22.26
N TYR A 239 -4.19 2.94 22.38
CA TYR A 239 -4.15 1.59 22.95
C TYR A 239 -3.22 0.67 22.15
N THR A 240 -3.32 0.71 20.82
CA THR A 240 -2.49 -0.09 19.92
C THR A 240 -1.01 0.29 20.00
N LEU A 241 -0.66 1.59 20.01
CA LEU A 241 0.74 2.03 20.06
C LEU A 241 1.44 1.64 21.37
N GLU A 242 0.73 1.71 22.51
CA GLU A 242 1.27 1.23 23.80
C GLU A 242 1.57 -0.28 23.77
N ARG A 243 0.70 -1.08 23.15
CA ARG A 243 0.90 -2.52 22.96
C ARG A 243 2.07 -2.80 22.02
N VAL A 244 2.09 -2.16 20.86
CA VAL A 244 3.16 -2.30 19.86
C VAL A 244 4.51 -1.96 20.49
N LYS A 245 4.61 -0.87 21.25
CA LYS A 245 5.84 -0.52 21.98
C LYS A 245 6.24 -1.55 23.04
N ALA A 246 5.30 -2.30 23.60
CA ALA A 246 5.55 -3.38 24.56
C ALA A 246 5.89 -4.73 23.90
N GLY A 247 5.93 -4.82 22.57
CA GLY A 247 6.14 -6.08 21.84
C GLY A 247 4.87 -6.89 21.59
N ASP A 248 3.70 -6.31 21.90
CA ASP A 248 2.40 -6.98 21.79
C ASP A 248 1.73 -6.68 20.46
N ASN A 249 1.07 -7.71 19.90
CA ASN A 249 0.36 -7.62 18.63
C ASN A 249 -1.11 -7.21 18.80
N THR A 250 -1.68 -6.50 17.83
CA THR A 250 -3.10 -6.09 17.85
C THR A 250 -3.73 -6.20 16.46
N ILE A 251 -4.99 -6.63 16.38
CA ILE A 251 -5.78 -6.58 15.15
C ILE A 251 -6.60 -5.28 15.15
N SER A 252 -6.38 -4.43 14.15
CA SER A 252 -7.26 -3.29 13.86
C SER A 252 -8.42 -3.76 12.97
N VAL A 253 -9.65 -3.44 13.36
CA VAL A 253 -10.86 -3.80 12.63
C VAL A 253 -11.56 -2.50 12.24
N THR A 254 -11.49 -2.14 10.96
CA THR A 254 -11.75 -0.76 10.53
C THR A 254 -12.65 -0.66 9.31
N GLY A 255 -13.19 0.54 9.10
CA GLY A 255 -13.76 0.95 7.81
C GLY A 255 -12.71 1.00 6.69
N ASN A 256 -13.15 1.33 5.49
CA ASN A 256 -12.41 1.27 4.25
C ASN A 256 -11.23 2.26 4.20
N VAL A 257 -11.45 3.52 4.59
CA VAL A 257 -10.38 4.54 4.60
C VAL A 257 -9.32 4.21 5.65
N LEU A 258 -9.72 3.83 6.86
CA LEU A 258 -8.77 3.46 7.91
C LEU A 258 -8.04 2.15 7.60
N ARG A 259 -8.64 1.22 6.83
CA ARG A 259 -7.91 0.06 6.30
C ARG A 259 -6.69 0.55 5.54
N ASP A 260 -6.92 1.42 4.54
CA ASP A 260 -5.87 2.00 3.70
C ASP A 260 -4.76 2.65 4.53
N TYR A 261 -5.15 3.57 5.41
CA TYR A 261 -4.19 4.37 6.18
C TYR A 261 -3.36 3.53 7.14
N LEU A 262 -3.97 2.54 7.80
CA LEU A 262 -3.28 1.71 8.79
C LEU A 262 -2.41 0.64 8.13
N THR A 263 -2.80 0.13 6.96
CA THR A 263 -1.98 -0.83 6.19
C THR A 263 -0.79 -0.20 5.50
N ASP A 264 -0.73 1.13 5.39
CA ASP A 264 0.53 1.84 5.12
C ASP A 264 1.28 2.23 6.41
N LEU A 265 0.58 2.81 7.39
CA LEU A 265 1.20 3.35 8.61
C LEU A 265 2.04 2.31 9.35
N PHE A 266 1.42 1.21 9.77
CA PHE A 266 2.11 0.23 10.60
C PHE A 266 3.19 -0.53 9.83
N PRO A 267 2.94 -1.05 8.62
CA PRO A 267 3.99 -1.71 7.83
C PRO A 267 5.18 -0.82 7.47
N ILE A 268 4.97 0.48 7.23
CA ILE A 268 6.09 1.42 7.00
C ILE A 268 6.92 1.61 8.27
N LEU A 269 6.30 1.62 9.45
CA LEU A 269 7.00 1.72 10.73
C LEU A 269 7.70 0.39 11.10
N GLU A 270 7.04 -0.75 10.88
CA GLU A 270 7.52 -2.09 11.24
C GLU A 270 8.58 -2.62 10.25
N LEU A 271 8.29 -2.57 8.96
CA LEU A 271 9.05 -3.23 7.89
C LEU A 271 9.79 -2.25 6.99
N GLY A 272 9.58 -0.96 7.21
CA GLY A 272 10.15 0.10 6.41
C GLY A 272 9.46 0.33 5.06
N THR A 273 8.45 -0.48 4.71
CA THR A 273 7.66 -0.45 3.48
C THR A 273 6.35 -1.22 3.64
N SER A 274 5.28 -0.79 2.98
CA SER A 274 3.99 -1.49 2.93
C SER A 274 3.90 -2.56 1.82
N ALA A 275 4.94 -2.69 0.99
CA ALA A 275 5.00 -3.70 -0.07
C ALA A 275 5.26 -5.13 0.45
N LYS A 276 5.67 -5.29 1.71
CA LYS A 276 6.03 -6.59 2.32
C LYS A 276 4.90 -7.16 3.18
N MET A 277 3.67 -7.05 2.69
CA MET A 277 2.46 -7.43 3.43
C MET A 277 1.66 -8.48 2.66
N LEU A 278 0.98 -9.35 3.41
CA LEU A 278 -0.10 -10.18 2.88
C LEU A 278 -1.38 -9.35 2.84
N SER A 279 -1.97 -9.17 1.66
CA SER A 279 -3.31 -8.59 1.49
C SER A 279 -4.23 -9.64 0.86
N ILE A 280 -5.02 -10.29 1.72
CA ILE A 280 -5.90 -11.41 1.36
C ILE A 280 -7.34 -10.93 1.38
N VAL A 281 -8.05 -11.16 0.27
CA VAL A 281 -9.44 -10.77 0.08
C VAL A 281 -10.28 -12.03 -0.16
N PRO A 282 -10.88 -12.60 0.90
CA PRO A 282 -11.89 -13.64 0.76
C PRO A 282 -13.09 -13.07 0.00
N LEU A 283 -13.33 -13.54 -1.22
CA LEU A 283 -14.44 -13.05 -2.03
C LEU A 283 -15.76 -13.58 -1.45
N LEU A 284 -16.79 -12.74 -1.39
CA LEU A 284 -18.12 -13.12 -0.90
C LEU A 284 -18.71 -14.35 -1.63
N ALA A 285 -18.29 -14.60 -2.88
CA ALA A 285 -18.70 -15.75 -3.69
C ALA A 285 -17.89 -17.03 -3.43
N GLY A 286 -16.96 -17.04 -2.47
CA GLY A 286 -16.12 -18.19 -2.10
C GLY A 286 -14.75 -18.26 -2.79
N GLY A 287 -14.45 -17.36 -3.74
CA GLY A 287 -13.13 -17.21 -4.34
C GLY A 287 -12.11 -16.54 -3.41
N GLY A 288 -10.87 -16.43 -3.86
CA GLY A 288 -9.82 -15.65 -3.19
C GLY A 288 -9.21 -14.64 -4.17
N LEU A 289 -8.93 -13.45 -3.68
CA LEU A 289 -8.10 -12.44 -4.35
C LEU A 289 -6.92 -12.13 -3.42
N PHE A 290 -5.72 -12.11 -3.98
CA PHE A 290 -4.47 -11.95 -3.23
C PHE A 290 -3.70 -10.77 -3.82
N GLU A 291 -3.76 -9.64 -3.14
CA GLU A 291 -3.02 -8.44 -3.51
C GLU A 291 -1.57 -8.57 -3.03
N THR A 292 -0.64 -8.13 -3.85
CA THR A 292 0.81 -8.37 -3.68
C THR A 292 1.48 -7.39 -2.72
N GLY A 293 0.72 -6.75 -1.84
CA GLY A 293 1.14 -5.66 -0.97
C GLY A 293 0.07 -4.57 -0.87
N ALA A 294 0.29 -3.58 0.02
CA ALA A 294 -0.64 -2.46 0.22
C ALA A 294 -0.18 -1.15 -0.43
N GLY A 295 1.05 -1.09 -0.96
CA GLY A 295 1.61 0.12 -1.58
C GLY A 295 1.22 0.35 -3.04
N GLY A 296 1.63 1.49 -3.60
CA GLY A 296 1.39 1.86 -5.01
C GLY A 296 2.42 1.34 -6.02
N SER A 297 2.32 1.78 -7.27
CA SER A 297 3.14 1.35 -8.42
C SER A 297 4.54 2.00 -8.52
N ALA A 298 4.92 2.82 -7.53
CA ALA A 298 6.26 3.38 -7.35
C ALA A 298 6.93 4.00 -8.62
N PRO A 299 6.38 5.09 -9.20
CA PRO A 299 6.85 5.67 -10.47
C PRO A 299 8.33 6.08 -10.49
N LYS A 300 8.90 6.50 -9.34
CA LYS A 300 10.33 6.82 -9.19
C LYS A 300 11.26 5.62 -9.43
N GLN A 301 10.74 4.40 -9.49
CA GLN A 301 11.52 3.22 -9.84
C GLN A 301 11.63 3.03 -11.35
N VAL A 302 10.61 3.43 -12.11
CA VAL A 302 10.62 3.40 -13.58
C VAL A 302 11.73 4.30 -14.13
N THR A 303 11.90 5.50 -13.58
CA THR A 303 12.99 6.40 -13.93
C THR A 303 14.37 5.75 -13.73
N GLN A 304 14.57 5.01 -12.63
CA GLN A 304 15.85 4.32 -12.39
C GLN A 304 16.12 3.20 -13.40
N VAL A 305 15.08 2.53 -13.89
CA VAL A 305 15.21 1.55 -14.98
C VAL A 305 15.60 2.23 -16.28
N VAL A 306 14.91 3.30 -16.67
CA VAL A 306 15.17 4.00 -17.94
C VAL A 306 16.57 4.60 -17.96
N ASP A 307 17.00 5.21 -16.86
CA ASP A 307 18.28 5.94 -16.83
C ASP A 307 19.48 5.03 -16.53
N GLY A 308 19.28 4.00 -15.71
CA GLY A 308 20.38 3.19 -15.16
C GLY A 308 20.18 1.69 -15.22
N ASN A 309 19.09 1.21 -15.84
CA ASN A 309 18.74 -0.20 -15.99
C ASN A 309 18.85 -0.97 -14.66
N HIS A 310 18.34 -0.40 -13.57
CA HIS A 310 18.28 -1.02 -12.26
C HIS A 310 16.87 -0.86 -11.68
N LEU A 311 16.20 -1.98 -11.40
CA LEU A 311 14.88 -1.98 -10.78
C LEU A 311 15.01 -2.36 -9.31
N ARG A 312 14.66 -1.43 -8.41
CA ARG A 312 14.70 -1.65 -6.95
C ARG A 312 13.36 -2.10 -6.36
N TRP A 313 12.50 -2.71 -7.18
CA TRP A 313 11.16 -3.14 -6.77
C TRP A 313 11.26 -4.43 -6.00
N ASP A 314 10.80 -4.45 -4.76
CA ASP A 314 10.83 -5.66 -3.93
C ASP A 314 9.57 -6.50 -4.17
N SER A 315 9.70 -7.57 -4.94
CA SER A 315 8.62 -8.50 -5.29
C SER A 315 8.23 -9.47 -4.17
N LEU A 316 8.73 -9.31 -2.93
CA LEU A 316 8.38 -10.21 -1.83
C LEU A 316 6.86 -10.38 -1.65
N GLY A 317 6.09 -9.30 -1.78
CA GLY A 317 4.64 -9.38 -1.67
C GLY A 317 3.98 -10.21 -2.79
N GLU A 318 4.56 -10.24 -4.00
CA GLU A 318 4.13 -11.13 -5.08
C GLU A 318 4.39 -12.60 -4.72
N PHE A 319 5.55 -12.88 -4.12
CA PHE A 319 5.94 -14.25 -3.74
C PHE A 319 5.06 -14.79 -2.61
N LEU A 320 4.75 -13.93 -1.62
CA LEU A 320 3.86 -14.25 -0.51
C LEU A 320 2.41 -14.44 -1.01
N ALA A 321 1.91 -13.57 -1.87
CA ALA A 321 0.58 -13.71 -2.46
C ALA A 321 0.45 -14.98 -3.31
N LEU A 322 1.48 -15.33 -4.07
CA LEU A 322 1.51 -16.57 -4.86
C LEU A 322 1.47 -17.82 -3.98
N ALA A 323 2.23 -17.85 -2.88
CA ALA A 323 2.21 -18.97 -1.94
C ALA A 323 0.81 -19.21 -1.36
N VAL A 324 0.18 -18.14 -0.85
CA VAL A 324 -1.19 -18.20 -0.31
C VAL A 324 -2.21 -18.54 -1.40
N SER A 325 -2.03 -18.04 -2.63
CA SER A 325 -2.92 -18.36 -3.74
C SER A 325 -2.88 -19.85 -4.11
N ILE A 326 -1.69 -20.46 -4.14
CA ILE A 326 -1.54 -21.89 -4.43
C ILE A 326 -2.08 -22.72 -3.25
N GLU A 327 -1.86 -22.28 -2.01
CA GLU A 327 -2.40 -22.93 -0.81
C GLU A 327 -3.94 -22.93 -0.81
N ASP A 328 -4.57 -21.78 -1.07
CA ASP A 328 -6.03 -21.66 -1.16
C ASP A 328 -6.62 -22.57 -2.24
N LEU A 329 -5.97 -22.62 -3.42
CA LEU A 329 -6.32 -23.56 -4.48
C LEU A 329 -6.19 -25.02 -4.01
N ALA A 330 -5.09 -25.36 -3.35
CA ALA A 330 -4.83 -26.71 -2.86
C ALA A 330 -5.91 -27.17 -1.87
N ILE A 331 -6.30 -26.30 -0.93
CA ILE A 331 -7.34 -26.59 0.07
C ILE A 331 -8.70 -26.72 -0.60
N LYS A 332 -9.09 -25.77 -1.45
CA LYS A 332 -10.43 -25.74 -2.08
C LYS A 332 -10.66 -26.87 -3.08
N THR A 333 -9.60 -27.36 -3.72
CA THR A 333 -9.68 -28.41 -4.75
C THR A 333 -9.14 -29.76 -4.29
N ASN A 334 -8.63 -29.85 -3.05
CA ASN A 334 -7.95 -31.02 -2.53
C ASN A 334 -6.82 -31.52 -3.47
N ASN A 335 -5.96 -30.58 -3.90
CA ASN A 335 -4.88 -30.83 -4.86
C ASN A 335 -3.54 -30.98 -4.14
N ASP A 336 -3.09 -32.23 -3.99
CA ASP A 336 -1.84 -32.57 -3.29
C ASP A 336 -0.59 -31.99 -3.97
N LYS A 337 -0.56 -31.90 -5.31
CA LYS A 337 0.58 -31.28 -6.03
C LYS A 337 0.66 -29.78 -5.72
N ALA A 338 -0.48 -29.08 -5.72
CA ALA A 338 -0.54 -27.66 -5.37
C ALA A 338 -0.10 -27.43 -3.92
N LYS A 339 -0.49 -28.31 -2.99
CA LYS A 339 -0.04 -28.26 -1.60
C LYS A 339 1.49 -28.31 -1.48
N VAL A 340 2.14 -29.23 -2.22
CA VAL A 340 3.61 -29.33 -2.24
C VAL A 340 4.25 -28.09 -2.88
N LEU A 341 3.67 -27.55 -3.95
CA LEU A 341 4.15 -26.31 -4.59
C LEU A 341 4.11 -25.12 -3.62
N ALA A 342 2.99 -24.94 -2.90
CA ALA A 342 2.84 -23.88 -1.90
C ALA A 342 3.86 -24.02 -0.76
N ALA A 343 3.97 -25.21 -0.17
CA ALA A 343 4.91 -25.47 0.92
C ALA A 343 6.38 -25.26 0.50
N ALA A 344 6.73 -25.65 -0.73
CA ALA A 344 8.06 -25.40 -1.26
C ALA A 344 8.32 -23.90 -1.51
N LEU A 345 7.30 -23.13 -1.92
CA LEU A 345 7.42 -21.68 -2.10
C LEU A 345 7.56 -20.96 -0.76
N ASP A 346 6.86 -21.39 0.29
CA ASP A 346 7.04 -20.86 1.66
C ASP A 346 8.45 -21.12 2.19
N LYS A 347 9.02 -22.30 1.92
CA LYS A 347 10.41 -22.60 2.23
C LYS A 347 11.37 -21.69 1.44
N ALA A 348 11.09 -21.47 0.16
CA ALA A 348 11.88 -20.58 -0.68
C ALA A 348 11.83 -19.12 -0.19
N ASN A 349 10.65 -18.62 0.20
CA ASN A 349 10.48 -17.31 0.82
C ASN A 349 11.31 -17.17 2.10
N SER A 350 11.33 -18.21 2.94
CA SER A 350 12.14 -18.23 4.16
C SER A 350 13.64 -18.16 3.86
N MET A 351 14.10 -18.93 2.86
CA MET A 351 15.50 -18.90 2.39
C MET A 351 15.86 -17.56 1.76
N PHE A 352 14.96 -16.98 0.96
CA PHE A 352 15.12 -15.66 0.34
C PHE A 352 15.36 -14.56 1.38
N LEU A 353 14.54 -14.54 2.43
CA LEU A 353 14.65 -13.59 3.53
C LEU A 353 15.92 -13.82 4.36
N SER A 354 16.18 -15.08 4.74
CA SER A 354 17.32 -15.44 5.61
C SER A 354 18.68 -15.19 4.94
N ASN A 355 18.76 -15.29 3.61
CA ASN A 355 19.97 -15.01 2.83
C ASN A 355 20.03 -13.57 2.30
N ASN A 356 19.10 -12.70 2.72
CA ASN A 356 19.03 -11.29 2.34
C ASN A 356 19.13 -11.06 0.82
N LYS A 357 18.30 -11.77 0.05
CA LYS A 357 18.30 -11.70 -1.43
C LYS A 357 17.28 -10.70 -2.01
N SER A 358 16.81 -9.76 -1.20
CA SER A 358 16.02 -8.61 -1.66
C SER A 358 16.84 -7.66 -2.53
N PRO A 359 16.20 -6.89 -3.44
CA PRO A 359 16.87 -5.90 -4.27
C PRO A 359 17.57 -4.83 -3.43
N SER A 360 18.79 -4.48 -3.84
CA SER A 360 19.46 -3.26 -3.41
C SER A 360 18.81 -2.04 -4.06
N ARG A 361 19.11 -0.85 -3.53
CA ARG A 361 18.73 0.43 -4.13
C ARG A 361 19.83 0.99 -5.05
N LYS A 362 21.02 0.38 -5.04
CA LYS A 362 22.22 0.88 -5.72
C LYS A 362 22.43 0.16 -7.05
N THR A 363 22.54 0.94 -8.12
CA THR A 363 22.94 0.43 -9.44
C THR A 363 24.29 -0.28 -9.37
N GLY A 364 24.39 -1.45 -10.00
CA GLY A 364 25.54 -2.34 -9.96
C GLY A 364 25.47 -3.43 -8.88
N GLU A 365 24.47 -3.36 -7.98
CA GLU A 365 24.17 -4.42 -7.01
C GLU A 365 22.94 -5.24 -7.46
N LEU A 366 22.58 -6.27 -6.69
CA LEU A 366 21.42 -7.13 -6.97
C LEU A 366 20.14 -6.29 -7.07
N ASP A 367 19.35 -6.50 -8.12
CA ASP A 367 18.10 -5.78 -8.35
C ASP A 367 16.90 -6.77 -8.39
N THR A 368 15.70 -6.32 -8.76
CA THR A 368 14.49 -7.17 -8.85
C THR A 368 14.72 -8.46 -9.66
N ARG A 369 15.41 -8.39 -10.79
CA ARG A 369 15.64 -9.57 -11.66
C ARG A 369 16.51 -10.60 -10.95
N GLY A 370 17.53 -10.12 -10.23
CA GLY A 370 18.36 -10.96 -9.38
C GLY A 370 17.57 -11.61 -8.23
N SER A 371 16.66 -10.86 -7.61
CA SER A 371 15.78 -11.39 -6.55
C SER A 371 14.86 -12.52 -7.06
N HIS A 372 14.33 -12.39 -8.28
CA HIS A 372 13.50 -13.41 -8.94
C HIS A 372 14.30 -14.69 -9.25
N PHE A 373 15.55 -14.54 -9.70
CA PHE A 373 16.46 -15.67 -9.87
C PHE A 373 16.66 -16.44 -8.56
N TYR A 374 17.00 -15.73 -7.47
CA TYR A 374 17.22 -16.37 -6.17
C TYR A 374 15.99 -17.10 -5.64
N LEU A 375 14.80 -16.49 -5.75
CA LEU A 375 13.56 -17.18 -5.39
C LEU A 375 13.36 -18.45 -6.23
N SER A 376 13.55 -18.35 -7.55
CA SER A 376 13.40 -19.50 -8.45
C SER A 376 14.35 -20.64 -8.11
N MET A 377 15.60 -20.30 -7.78
CA MET A 377 16.60 -21.28 -7.33
C MET A 377 16.19 -21.95 -6.02
N TYR A 378 15.80 -21.18 -5.00
CA TYR A 378 15.39 -21.73 -3.71
C TYR A 378 14.10 -22.55 -3.80
N TRP A 379 13.17 -22.16 -4.69
CA TRP A 379 11.95 -22.92 -4.91
C TRP A 379 12.22 -24.25 -5.62
N ALA A 380 13.07 -24.25 -6.65
CA ALA A 380 13.51 -25.48 -7.32
C ALA A 380 14.25 -26.41 -6.35
N GLN A 381 15.14 -25.88 -5.49
CA GLN A 381 15.82 -26.65 -4.45
C GLN A 381 14.82 -27.27 -3.47
N ALA A 382 13.86 -26.50 -2.97
CA ALA A 382 12.82 -27.01 -2.07
C ALA A 382 11.96 -28.12 -2.72
N LEU A 383 11.62 -27.97 -4.01
CA LEU A 383 10.87 -28.98 -4.78
C LEU A 383 11.69 -30.25 -5.06
N ALA A 384 13.00 -30.13 -5.22
CA ALA A 384 13.92 -31.26 -5.37
C ALA A 384 14.19 -31.99 -4.04
N GLU A 385 14.11 -31.30 -2.89
CA GLU A 385 14.38 -31.87 -1.57
C GLU A 385 13.18 -32.56 -0.93
N GLN A 386 11.96 -32.11 -1.21
CA GLN A 386 10.74 -32.69 -0.62
C GLN A 386 10.54 -34.16 -1.04
N SER A 387 9.83 -34.92 -0.21
CA SER A 387 9.55 -36.35 -0.40
C SER A 387 8.05 -36.69 -0.51
N GLU A 388 7.19 -35.68 -0.56
CA GLU A 388 5.73 -35.82 -0.65
C GLU A 388 5.24 -36.13 -2.07
N ASN A 389 5.95 -35.63 -3.10
CA ASN A 389 5.60 -35.86 -4.49
C ASN A 389 6.83 -36.19 -5.35
N LYS A 390 6.93 -37.45 -5.78
CA LYS A 390 8.08 -37.95 -6.54
C LYS A 390 8.20 -37.33 -7.94
N GLU A 391 7.08 -37.06 -8.61
CA GLU A 391 7.09 -36.46 -9.94
C GLU A 391 7.66 -35.04 -9.90
N LEU A 392 7.19 -34.19 -8.97
CA LEU A 392 7.76 -32.86 -8.76
C LEU A 392 9.24 -32.93 -8.38
N GLN A 393 9.62 -33.87 -7.51
CA GLN A 393 11.01 -34.08 -7.15
C GLN A 393 11.87 -34.39 -8.39
N ASP A 394 11.45 -35.34 -9.22
CA ASP A 394 12.19 -35.77 -10.42
C ASP A 394 12.28 -34.66 -11.47
N THR A 395 11.21 -33.88 -11.65
CA THR A 395 11.21 -32.71 -12.55
C THR A 395 12.17 -31.62 -12.06
N PHE A 396 12.13 -31.26 -10.77
CA PHE A 396 12.88 -30.11 -10.26
C PHE A 396 14.31 -30.43 -9.82
N THR A 397 14.68 -31.69 -9.63
CA THR A 397 16.08 -32.08 -9.34
C THR A 397 17.09 -31.56 -10.39
N PRO A 398 16.93 -31.82 -11.70
CA PRO A 398 17.86 -31.28 -12.69
C PRO A 398 17.81 -29.76 -12.80
N ILE A 399 16.64 -29.14 -12.60
CA ILE A 399 16.46 -27.68 -12.64
C ILE A 399 17.18 -27.01 -11.48
N ALA A 400 17.00 -27.50 -10.26
CA ALA A 400 17.68 -27.02 -9.06
C ALA A 400 19.20 -27.11 -9.22
N LYS A 401 19.69 -28.22 -9.78
CA LYS A 401 21.11 -28.38 -10.09
C LYS A 401 21.61 -27.35 -11.10
N GLN A 402 20.90 -27.14 -12.22
CA GLN A 402 21.29 -26.18 -13.24
C GLN A 402 21.32 -24.74 -12.70
N LEU A 403 20.32 -24.33 -11.92
CA LEU A 403 20.28 -23.00 -11.30
C LEU A 403 21.42 -22.81 -10.29
N THR A 404 21.68 -23.83 -9.46
CA THR A 404 22.75 -23.78 -8.45
C THR A 404 24.14 -23.75 -9.09
N ASP A 405 24.40 -24.63 -10.07
CA ASP A 405 25.70 -24.71 -10.74
C ASP A 405 26.03 -23.44 -11.56
N ASN A 406 25.00 -22.68 -11.99
CA ASN A 406 25.15 -21.47 -12.80
C ASN A 406 24.90 -20.16 -12.03
N GLU A 407 24.82 -20.19 -10.70
CA GLU A 407 24.50 -19.02 -9.87
C GLU A 407 25.36 -17.80 -10.23
N ASP A 408 26.69 -17.92 -10.15
CA ASP A 408 27.61 -16.82 -10.40
C ASP A 408 27.48 -16.26 -11.83
N LYS A 409 27.26 -17.14 -12.80
CA LYS A 409 27.13 -16.76 -14.21
C LYS A 409 25.84 -15.97 -14.45
N ILE A 410 24.72 -16.46 -13.92
CA ILE A 410 23.42 -15.79 -14.04
C ILE A 410 23.48 -14.41 -13.37
N VAL A 411 24.01 -14.33 -12.15
CA VAL A 411 24.14 -13.06 -11.44
C VAL A 411 25.02 -12.07 -12.21
N ALA A 412 26.14 -12.53 -12.79
CA ALA A 412 27.00 -11.69 -13.62
C ALA A 412 26.25 -11.12 -14.85
N GLU A 413 25.51 -11.98 -15.58
CA GLU A 413 24.70 -11.56 -16.74
C GLU A 413 23.63 -10.51 -16.36
N LEU A 414 23.01 -10.66 -15.17
CA LEU A 414 22.00 -9.71 -14.66
C LEU A 414 22.60 -8.36 -14.22
N ILE A 415 23.86 -8.34 -13.76
CA ILE A 415 24.54 -7.12 -13.28
C ILE A 415 25.18 -6.33 -14.44
N GLU A 416 25.75 -7.00 -15.46
CA GLU A 416 26.52 -6.35 -16.54
C GLU A 416 25.71 -5.35 -17.38
N VAL A 417 24.38 -5.52 -17.42
CA VAL A 417 23.46 -4.62 -18.13
C VAL A 417 23.15 -3.34 -17.37
N GLN A 418 23.42 -3.28 -16.07
CA GLN A 418 23.13 -2.13 -15.22
C GLN A 418 24.09 -0.96 -15.47
N GLY A 419 23.68 0.25 -15.09
CA GLY A 419 24.44 1.49 -15.28
C GLY A 419 24.36 2.07 -16.70
N LYS A 420 23.51 1.50 -17.56
CA LYS A 420 23.26 1.94 -18.93
C LYS A 420 21.79 2.31 -19.05
N ALA A 421 21.48 3.29 -19.89
CA ALA A 421 20.09 3.62 -20.19
C ALA A 421 19.39 2.41 -20.86
N ALA A 422 18.13 2.16 -20.51
CA ALA A 422 17.31 1.09 -21.07
C ALA A 422 16.11 1.67 -21.82
N ASP A 423 15.98 1.32 -23.10
CA ASP A 423 14.81 1.66 -23.88
C ASP A 423 13.73 0.59 -23.72
N VAL A 424 12.58 0.99 -23.21
CA VAL A 424 11.38 0.16 -23.03
C VAL A 424 10.26 0.54 -24.00
N GLY A 425 10.49 1.48 -24.92
CA GLY A 425 9.55 1.84 -25.99
C GLY A 425 8.27 2.56 -25.55
N GLY A 426 8.21 3.07 -24.31
CA GLY A 426 7.05 3.81 -23.79
C GLY A 426 7.03 3.90 -22.25
N TYR A 427 6.01 4.56 -21.69
CA TYR A 427 5.80 4.65 -20.24
C TYR A 427 4.52 3.93 -19.81
N TYR A 428 3.35 4.48 -20.16
CA TYR A 428 2.05 3.84 -19.88
C TYR A 428 1.79 2.60 -20.73
N ARG A 429 2.37 2.57 -21.94
CA ARG A 429 2.29 1.44 -22.86
C ARG A 429 3.67 1.22 -23.48
N MET A 430 4.44 0.36 -22.84
CA MET A 430 5.77 -0.05 -23.28
C MET A 430 5.68 -0.96 -24.51
N ASP A 431 6.76 -1.01 -25.29
CA ASP A 431 6.93 -2.04 -26.30
C ASP A 431 7.25 -3.38 -25.61
N ALA A 432 6.45 -4.40 -25.89
CA ALA A 432 6.55 -5.68 -25.17
C ALA A 432 7.88 -6.40 -25.41
N ASN A 433 8.45 -6.28 -26.61
CA ASN A 433 9.72 -6.94 -26.94
C ASN A 433 10.89 -6.22 -26.27
N LEU A 434 10.90 -4.88 -26.33
CA LEU A 434 11.93 -4.07 -25.67
C LEU A 434 11.88 -4.27 -24.15
N ALA A 435 10.70 -4.18 -23.53
CA ALA A 435 10.54 -4.41 -22.10
C ALA A 435 10.97 -5.84 -21.70
N SER A 436 10.59 -6.86 -22.47
CA SER A 436 11.02 -8.24 -22.20
C SER A 436 12.54 -8.42 -22.29
N ALA A 437 13.19 -7.78 -23.27
CA ALA A 437 14.65 -7.85 -23.42
C ALA A 437 15.38 -7.19 -22.23
N VAL A 438 14.87 -6.07 -21.74
CA VAL A 438 15.40 -5.39 -20.54
C VAL A 438 15.17 -6.23 -19.28
N MET A 439 14.01 -6.88 -19.15
CA MET A 439 13.64 -7.63 -17.94
C MET A 439 14.22 -9.05 -17.88
N ARG A 440 14.58 -9.66 -19.02
CA ARG A 440 15.13 -11.03 -19.10
C ARG A 440 16.52 -11.07 -19.79
N PRO A 441 17.54 -10.34 -19.29
CA PRO A 441 18.82 -10.23 -20.00
C PRO A 441 19.73 -11.46 -19.84
N SER A 442 19.51 -12.31 -18.83
CA SER A 442 20.31 -13.53 -18.64
C SER A 442 19.84 -14.65 -19.58
N ALA A 443 20.62 -14.88 -20.65
CA ALA A 443 20.39 -15.99 -21.56
C ALA A 443 20.53 -17.35 -20.87
N THR A 444 21.43 -17.46 -19.88
CA THR A 444 21.61 -18.69 -19.10
C THR A 444 20.36 -19.00 -18.28
N LEU A 445 19.82 -18.01 -17.55
CA LEU A 445 18.58 -18.18 -16.79
C LEU A 445 17.40 -18.54 -17.69
N ASN A 446 17.23 -17.81 -18.81
CA ASN A 446 16.14 -18.07 -19.75
C ASN A 446 16.17 -19.51 -20.28
N ALA A 447 17.35 -20.02 -20.66
CA ALA A 447 17.48 -21.38 -21.15
C ALA A 447 17.08 -22.45 -20.11
N VAL A 448 17.35 -22.22 -18.81
CA VAL A 448 16.93 -23.13 -17.74
C VAL A 448 15.41 -23.08 -17.56
N ILE A 449 14.82 -21.89 -17.48
CA ILE A 449 13.37 -21.71 -17.29
C ILE A 449 12.58 -22.26 -18.48
N ASP A 450 13.03 -22.03 -19.71
CA ASP A 450 12.36 -22.49 -20.93
C ASP A 450 12.45 -24.03 -21.11
N SER A 451 13.22 -24.74 -20.27
CA SER A 451 13.39 -26.20 -20.29
C SER A 451 12.45 -26.98 -19.36
N ILE A 452 11.69 -26.28 -18.52
CA ILE A 452 10.66 -26.82 -17.61
C ILE A 452 9.40 -27.09 -18.41
#